data_AF-A0AA39GFP7-F1
#
_entry.id   AF-A0AA39GFP7-F1
#
_cell.length_a   1.000
_cell.length_b   1.000
_cell.length_c   1.000
_cell.angle_alpha   90.00
_cell.angle_beta   90.00
_cell.angle_gamma   90.00
#
_symmetry.space_group_name_H-M   'P 1'
#
loop_
_entity.id
_entity.type
_entity.pdbx_description
1 polymer ?
#
loop_
_entity_poly.entity_id
_entity_poly.type
_entity_poly.pdbx_seq_one_letter_code
_entity_poly.pdbx_strand_id
1 'polypeptide(L)'
;MGRYELEYPKDANNTVKRHNERGWSIKPAQSLYHHHLTDSPAAAIYALKTIHSLVNASPLLHISFTPPDSAFPTILPMIGQMGSFDRPSASISDPLDLYIHGYVSSRVMKVARSGKGLPVCVAVSFVDGYVLALSAFNHSYNYRSAVLFGHATIVEDQDEKLYALELITDGFLPGRWNNTRLPPLGAEMQSTSVLKVKIESGSAKFRDGQASDDKHDLENETALNSTWTGVIPIHQTYGDPIASSYNRVEFPGYATEFIEESNKENKEHCVKAAENKGN
;
A
#
# COMPACT_ATOMS: atom_id res chain seq x y z
N MET A 1 12.72 14.56 4.09
CA MET A 1 12.31 13.15 3.89
C MET A 1 11.33 12.77 4.99
N GLY A 2 10.08 12.46 4.64
CA GLY A 2 9.05 12.11 5.61
C GLY A 2 9.12 10.63 6.00
N ARG A 3 8.92 10.31 7.28
CA ARG A 3 8.75 8.94 7.78
C ARG A 3 7.52 8.87 8.65
N TYR A 4 6.70 7.85 8.41
CA TYR A 4 5.55 7.51 9.23
C TYR A 4 5.73 6.12 9.78
N GLU A 5 5.39 5.92 11.04
CA GLU A 5 5.45 4.62 11.71
C GLU A 5 4.07 4.26 12.21
N LEU A 6 3.76 2.98 12.14
CA LEU A 6 2.50 2.40 12.51
C LEU A 6 2.79 1.21 13.44
N GLU A 7 2.29 1.29 14.65
CA GLU A 7 2.14 0.12 15.52
C GLU A 7 0.63 -0.05 15.77
N TYR A 8 0.10 -1.24 15.47
CA TYR A 8 -1.26 -1.55 15.87
C TYR A 8 -1.29 -1.75 17.39
N PRO A 9 -2.34 -1.29 18.10
CA PRO A 9 -2.46 -1.53 19.53
C PRO A 9 -2.37 -3.04 19.82
N LYS A 10 -1.54 -3.43 20.79
CA LYS A 10 -1.31 -4.85 21.16
C LYS A 10 -2.60 -5.61 21.55
N ASP A 11 -3.61 -4.85 21.98
CA ASP A 11 -4.94 -5.35 22.35
C ASP A 11 -6.03 -5.00 21.32
N ALA A 12 -5.68 -4.63 20.08
CA ALA A 12 -6.62 -4.52 18.97
C ALA A 12 -7.09 -5.93 18.53
N ASN A 13 -7.82 -6.59 19.44
CA ASN A 13 -8.96 -7.36 19.02
C ASN A 13 -9.99 -6.36 18.49
N ASN A 14 -10.58 -6.63 17.33
CA ASN A 14 -11.69 -5.85 16.76
C ASN A 14 -12.97 -5.88 17.63
N THR A 15 -12.85 -6.07 18.94
CA THR A 15 -13.96 -6.16 19.88
C THR A 15 -14.08 -4.86 20.68
N VAL A 16 -15.15 -4.12 20.41
CA VAL A 16 -15.61 -3.03 21.28
C VAL A 16 -15.84 -3.57 22.70
N LYS A 17 -15.28 -2.91 23.72
CA LYS A 17 -15.87 -2.92 25.06
C LYS A 17 -16.36 -1.53 25.45
N ARG A 18 -17.59 -1.52 25.94
CA ARG A 18 -18.37 -0.37 26.41
C ARG A 18 -17.70 0.35 27.58
N HIS A 19 -18.00 1.65 27.67
CA HIS A 19 -17.82 2.62 28.75
C HIS A 19 -17.30 2.18 30.13
N ASN A 20 -16.41 3.04 30.65
CA ASN A 20 -15.91 3.22 32.02
C ASN A 20 -14.93 2.16 32.55
N GLU A 21 -13.64 2.53 32.64
CA GLU A 21 -12.81 2.46 33.86
C GLU A 21 -11.37 2.98 33.63
N ARG A 22 -10.81 3.62 34.66
CA ARG A 22 -9.47 4.25 34.70
C ARG A 22 -8.41 3.20 35.08
N GLY A 23 -7.18 3.29 34.54
CA GLY A 23 -6.00 2.71 35.22
C GLY A 23 -4.77 2.32 34.40
N TRP A 24 -3.80 3.24 34.37
CA TRP A 24 -2.34 3.08 34.52
C TRP A 24 -1.40 2.26 33.61
N SER A 25 -0.15 2.74 33.67
CA SER A 25 1.02 2.67 32.78
C SER A 25 2.02 1.54 33.05
N ILE A 26 2.77 1.09 32.02
CA ILE A 26 4.15 0.54 32.17
C ILE A 26 5.00 0.81 30.89
N LYS A 27 6.19 1.42 31.06
CA LYS A 27 7.38 1.45 30.14
C LYS A 27 8.43 0.43 30.68
N PRO A 28 9.37 -0.18 29.92
CA PRO A 28 10.51 0.47 29.18
C PRO A 28 10.91 -0.28 27.85
N ALA A 29 11.89 0.05 27.00
CA ALA A 29 13.17 0.77 27.08
C ALA A 29 13.64 1.30 25.69
N GLN A 30 14.61 2.23 25.71
CA GLN A 30 15.31 2.97 24.63
C GLN A 30 16.21 2.07 23.76
N SER A 31 16.80 2.41 22.59
CA SER A 31 17.09 3.66 21.86
C SER A 31 17.47 3.31 20.41
N LEU A 32 17.27 4.22 19.43
CA LEU A 32 18.26 4.68 18.44
C LEU A 32 17.57 5.63 17.43
N TYR A 33 18.05 6.88 17.37
CA TYR A 33 17.65 8.01 16.51
C TYR A 33 16.64 7.74 15.38
N HIS A 34 15.36 7.90 15.70
CA HIS A 34 14.25 7.92 14.76
C HIS A 34 13.29 9.03 15.21
N HIS A 35 12.81 9.86 14.29
CA HIS A 35 11.66 10.74 14.57
C HIS A 35 10.44 9.85 14.79
N HIS A 36 10.26 9.35 16.00
CA HIS A 36 9.07 8.66 16.44
C HIS A 36 7.93 9.69 16.53
N LEU A 37 6.97 9.58 15.62
CA LEU A 37 5.66 10.20 15.75
C LEU A 37 4.80 9.35 16.71
N THR A 38 5.20 9.17 17.97
CA THR A 38 4.43 8.39 18.97
C THR A 38 4.35 9.23 20.26
N ASP A 39 3.20 9.78 20.65
CA ASP A 39 2.09 9.09 21.35
C ASP A 39 0.74 9.84 21.20
N SER A 40 0.51 10.56 20.09
CA SER A 40 -0.77 11.29 19.88
C SER A 40 -1.75 10.52 18.99
N PRO A 41 -3.06 10.45 19.34
CA PRO A 41 -4.07 9.83 18.49
C PRO A 41 -4.10 10.38 17.06
N ALA A 42 -3.84 11.68 16.90
CA ALA A 42 -3.78 12.33 15.60
C ALA A 42 -2.62 11.82 14.71
N ALA A 43 -1.45 11.55 15.29
CA ALA A 43 -0.31 11.00 14.57
C ALA A 43 -0.55 9.56 14.10
N ALA A 44 -1.19 8.73 14.93
CA ALA A 44 -1.57 7.37 14.58
C ALA A 44 -2.62 7.33 13.44
N ILE A 45 -3.64 8.19 13.51
CA ILE A 45 -4.65 8.36 12.45
C ILE A 45 -3.99 8.79 11.13
N TYR A 46 -3.04 9.73 11.19
CA TYR A 46 -2.32 10.18 10.00
C TYR A 46 -1.47 9.05 9.39
N ALA A 47 -0.80 8.25 10.21
CA ALA A 47 0.01 7.12 9.76
C ALA A 47 -0.85 6.03 9.09
N LEU A 48 -1.98 5.66 9.71
CA LEU A 48 -2.96 4.71 9.14
C LEU A 48 -3.43 5.18 7.77
N LYS A 49 -3.99 6.39 7.70
CA LYS A 49 -4.49 6.97 6.46
C LYS A 49 -3.43 6.96 5.37
N THR A 50 -2.21 7.37 5.70
CA THR A 50 -1.10 7.46 4.75
C THR A 50 -0.70 6.08 4.22
N ILE A 51 -0.47 5.11 5.11
CA ILE A 51 -0.02 3.77 4.74
C ILE A 51 -1.10 3.02 3.99
N HIS A 52 -2.33 3.02 4.49
CA HIS A 52 -3.44 2.32 3.86
C HIS A 52 -3.77 2.91 2.49
N SER A 53 -3.66 4.24 2.32
CA SER A 53 -3.82 4.87 0.99
C SER A 53 -2.73 4.42 0.01
N LEU A 54 -1.47 4.27 0.45
CA LEU A 54 -0.40 3.77 -0.43
C LEU A 54 -0.62 2.32 -0.83
N VAL A 55 -1.04 1.47 0.10
CA VAL A 55 -1.33 0.06 -0.19
C VAL A 55 -2.49 -0.05 -1.17
N ASN A 56 -3.59 0.68 -0.91
CA ASN A 56 -4.79 0.60 -1.74
C ASN A 56 -4.65 1.29 -3.10
N ALA A 57 -3.71 2.23 -3.25
CA ALA A 57 -3.37 2.82 -4.54
C ALA A 57 -2.44 1.93 -5.39
N SER A 58 -1.85 0.88 -4.81
CA SER A 58 -0.90 0.03 -5.52
C SER A 58 -1.62 -1.05 -6.31
N PRO A 59 -1.42 -1.16 -7.64
CA PRO A 59 -1.99 -2.24 -8.43
C PRO A 59 -1.36 -3.61 -8.09
N LEU A 60 -0.20 -3.60 -7.43
CA LEU A 60 0.56 -4.81 -7.10
C LEU A 60 1.22 -4.69 -5.73
N LEU A 61 1.05 -5.71 -4.90
CA LEU A 61 1.67 -5.84 -3.59
C LEU A 61 2.81 -6.86 -3.66
N HIS A 62 3.92 -6.58 -3.00
CA HIS A 62 5.02 -7.52 -2.88
C HIS A 62 4.94 -8.24 -1.53
N ILE A 63 4.46 -9.48 -1.54
CA ILE A 63 4.25 -10.30 -0.33
C ILE A 63 5.44 -11.21 -0.11
N SER A 64 6.20 -10.96 0.95
CA SER A 64 7.38 -11.72 1.34
C SER A 64 7.09 -12.63 2.53
N PHE A 65 7.57 -13.87 2.47
CA PHE A 65 7.44 -14.86 3.54
C PHE A 65 8.55 -15.92 3.43
N THR A 66 8.74 -16.72 4.48
CA THR A 66 9.72 -17.80 4.50
C THR A 66 9.01 -19.15 4.44
N PRO A 67 9.02 -19.86 3.29
CA PRO A 67 8.51 -21.23 3.23
C PRO A 67 9.37 -22.15 4.13
N PRO A 68 8.76 -23.10 4.85
CA PRO A 68 9.49 -23.98 5.76
C PRO A 68 10.57 -24.83 5.06
N ASP A 69 10.31 -25.24 3.81
CA ASP A 69 11.21 -26.08 3.02
C ASP A 69 12.09 -25.27 2.05
N SER A 70 12.32 -23.98 2.33
CA SER A 70 13.10 -23.08 1.46
C SER A 70 14.27 -22.46 2.22
N ALA A 71 15.46 -22.53 1.63
CA ALA A 71 16.66 -21.85 2.15
C ALA A 71 16.58 -20.32 2.00
N PHE A 72 15.69 -19.82 1.13
CA PHE A 72 15.55 -18.39 0.84
C PHE A 72 14.15 -17.88 1.19
N PRO A 73 14.04 -16.60 1.62
CA PRO A 73 12.75 -15.93 1.65
C PRO A 73 12.17 -15.87 0.22
N THR A 74 10.85 -15.92 0.13
CA THR A 74 10.10 -15.80 -1.13
C THR A 74 9.39 -14.46 -1.15
N ILE A 75 9.38 -13.81 -2.30
CA ILE A 75 8.57 -12.63 -2.59
C ILE A 75 7.61 -12.95 -3.74
N LEU A 76 6.33 -12.63 -3.59
CA LEU A 76 5.29 -12.85 -4.59
C LEU A 76 4.61 -11.52 -4.93
N PRO A 77 4.53 -11.16 -6.22
CA PRO A 77 3.63 -10.09 -6.67
C PRO A 77 2.18 -10.59 -6.58
N MET A 78 1.34 -9.93 -5.80
CA MET A 78 -0.05 -10.32 -5.57
C MET A 78 -0.98 -9.11 -5.60
N ILE A 79 -2.24 -9.33 -5.97
CA ILE A 79 -3.30 -8.33 -5.88
C ILE A 79 -3.97 -8.46 -4.51
N GLY A 80 -4.15 -7.34 -3.84
CA GLY A 80 -4.84 -7.29 -2.55
C GLY A 80 -5.37 -5.90 -2.24
N GLN A 81 -6.18 -5.82 -1.19
CA GLN A 81 -6.79 -4.58 -0.77
C GLN A 81 -6.97 -4.54 0.75
N MET A 82 -6.76 -3.37 1.37
CA MET A 82 -7.04 -3.18 2.80
C MET A 82 -8.52 -2.88 3.04
N GLY A 83 -9.10 -3.54 4.05
CA GLY A 83 -10.50 -3.37 4.44
C GLY A 83 -10.80 -4.00 5.80
N SER A 84 -12.06 -3.96 6.21
CA SER A 84 -12.52 -4.56 7.47
C SER A 84 -13.85 -5.25 7.27
N PHE A 85 -13.85 -6.58 7.36
CA PHE A 85 -15.07 -7.38 7.32
C PHE A 85 -15.93 -7.15 8.58
N ASP A 86 -15.31 -7.12 9.76
CA ASP A 86 -16.01 -6.89 11.04
C ASP A 86 -16.66 -5.50 11.12
N ARG A 87 -16.09 -4.51 10.40
CA ARG A 87 -16.58 -3.13 10.34
C ARG A 87 -16.55 -2.62 8.91
N PRO A 88 -17.54 -2.97 8.05
CA PRO A 88 -17.54 -2.54 6.66
C PRO A 88 -17.57 -1.02 6.46
N SER A 89 -18.00 -0.26 7.48
CA SER A 89 -17.97 1.20 7.49
C SER A 89 -16.63 1.80 7.93
N ALA A 90 -15.61 0.98 8.19
CA ALA A 90 -14.28 1.46 8.57
C ALA A 90 -13.69 2.29 7.43
N SER A 91 -13.12 3.44 7.79
CA SER A 91 -12.41 4.30 6.87
C SER A 91 -10.96 3.85 6.72
N ILE A 92 -10.27 4.42 5.73
CA ILE A 92 -8.82 4.24 5.53
C ILE A 92 -7.98 4.70 6.73
N SER A 93 -8.59 5.46 7.65
CA SER A 93 -7.95 5.97 8.87
C SER A 93 -8.16 5.08 10.09
N ASP A 94 -8.95 4.00 9.95
CA ASP A 94 -9.17 3.00 10.98
C ASP A 94 -8.18 1.82 10.81
N PRO A 95 -7.98 0.98 11.82
CA PRO A 95 -7.27 -0.29 11.66
C PRO A 95 -8.00 -1.19 10.65
N LEU A 96 -7.26 -1.69 9.66
CA LEU A 96 -7.74 -2.53 8.58
C LEU A 96 -6.90 -3.81 8.49
N ASP A 97 -7.48 -4.86 7.93
CA ASP A 97 -6.75 -6.05 7.52
C ASP A 97 -6.44 -5.97 6.02
N LEU A 98 -5.35 -6.60 5.58
CA LEU A 98 -5.06 -6.74 4.16
C LEU A 98 -5.60 -8.08 3.65
N TYR A 99 -6.44 -8.05 2.62
CA TYR A 99 -6.92 -9.24 1.93
C TYR A 99 -6.16 -9.46 0.62
N ILE A 100 -5.65 -10.67 0.41
CA ILE A 100 -5.02 -11.09 -0.84
C ILE A 100 -5.65 -12.39 -1.31
N HIS A 101 -5.89 -12.54 -2.61
CA HIS A 101 -6.47 -13.76 -3.18
C HIS A 101 -5.43 -14.53 -4.01
N GLY A 102 -5.71 -15.80 -4.26
CA GLY A 102 -4.90 -16.62 -5.15
C GLY A 102 -5.43 -18.03 -5.30
N TYR A 103 -4.78 -18.81 -6.14
CA TYR A 103 -5.15 -20.20 -6.35
C TYR A 103 -4.98 -21.02 -5.07
N VAL A 104 -5.98 -21.83 -4.74
CA VAL A 104 -6.07 -22.63 -3.51
C VAL A 104 -4.85 -23.52 -3.26
N SER A 105 -4.21 -24.01 -4.34
CA SER A 105 -3.04 -24.91 -4.26
C SER A 105 -1.69 -24.20 -4.35
N SER A 106 -1.67 -22.86 -4.40
CA SER A 106 -0.42 -22.10 -4.41
C SER A 106 0.37 -22.31 -3.12
N ARG A 107 1.70 -22.16 -3.18
CA ARG A 107 2.59 -22.44 -2.05
C ARG A 107 2.26 -21.58 -0.83
N VAL A 108 2.00 -20.28 -1.03
CA VAL A 108 1.65 -19.35 0.06
C VAL A 108 0.37 -19.79 0.78
N MET A 109 -0.65 -20.25 0.04
CA MET A 109 -1.91 -20.74 0.61
C MET A 109 -1.72 -22.03 1.41
N LYS A 110 -0.87 -22.95 0.93
CA LYS A 110 -0.55 -24.18 1.64
C LYS A 110 0.20 -23.93 2.95
N VAL A 111 1.21 -23.05 2.91
CA VAL A 111 2.01 -22.71 4.09
C VAL A 111 1.18 -21.95 5.14
N ALA A 112 0.27 -21.08 4.70
CA ALA A 112 -0.62 -20.37 5.63
C ALA A 112 -1.61 -21.28 6.38
N ARG A 113 -1.95 -22.46 5.84
CA ARG A 113 -2.84 -23.43 6.50
C ARG A 113 -2.21 -24.17 7.68
N SER A 114 -0.88 -24.27 7.74
CA SER A 114 -0.19 -25.20 8.65
C SER A 114 0.14 -24.62 10.04
N GLY A 115 -0.37 -23.44 10.41
CA GLY A 115 0.02 -22.79 11.67
C GLY A 115 -0.94 -21.71 12.17
N LYS A 116 -0.55 -21.00 13.24
CA LYS A 116 -1.33 -19.93 13.89
C LYS A 116 -1.36 -18.60 13.11
N GLY A 117 -0.90 -18.62 11.85
CA GLY A 117 -0.68 -17.46 10.99
C GLY A 117 0.74 -17.46 10.41
N LEU A 118 0.85 -17.28 9.10
CA LEU A 118 2.12 -17.16 8.39
C LEU A 118 2.68 -15.75 8.55
N PRO A 119 3.85 -15.54 9.16
CA PRO A 119 4.48 -14.23 9.19
C PRO A 119 4.78 -13.75 7.77
N VAL A 120 4.35 -12.53 7.46
CA VAL A 120 4.54 -11.91 6.16
C VAL A 120 5.05 -10.47 6.30
N CYS A 121 5.81 -10.05 5.29
CA CYS A 121 6.16 -8.65 5.04
C CYS A 121 5.52 -8.24 3.71
N VAL A 122 4.86 -7.08 3.67
CA VAL A 122 4.17 -6.55 2.49
C VAL A 122 4.79 -5.22 2.13
N ALA A 123 5.22 -5.07 0.88
CA ALA A 123 5.82 -3.83 0.40
C ALA A 123 5.10 -3.27 -0.83
N VAL A 124 4.99 -1.94 -0.88
CA VAL A 124 4.57 -1.15 -2.04
C VAL A 124 5.50 0.03 -2.23
N SER A 125 5.76 0.40 -3.48
CA SER A 125 6.62 1.55 -3.81
C SER A 125 6.21 2.19 -5.13
N PHE A 126 6.22 3.51 -5.15
CA PHE A 126 5.94 4.36 -6.30
C PHE A 126 7.15 5.26 -6.55
N VAL A 127 7.54 5.41 -7.81
CA VAL A 127 8.52 6.40 -8.23
C VAL A 127 7.77 7.57 -8.83
N ASP A 128 7.90 8.74 -8.19
CA ASP A 128 7.17 9.96 -8.55
C ASP A 128 8.06 10.95 -9.33
N GLY A 129 9.38 10.71 -9.42
CA GLY A 129 10.26 11.47 -10.31
C GLY A 129 11.76 11.20 -10.15
N TYR A 130 12.55 11.56 -11.16
CA TYR A 130 14.01 11.53 -11.12
C TYR A 130 14.57 12.88 -10.71
N VAL A 131 15.36 12.92 -9.65
CA VAL A 131 16.00 14.14 -9.17
C VAL A 131 17.42 14.21 -9.70
N LEU A 132 17.67 15.19 -10.56
CA LEU A 132 18.95 15.43 -11.23
C LEU A 132 19.64 16.62 -10.55
N ALA A 133 20.85 16.38 -10.05
CA ALA A 133 21.64 17.29 -9.23
C ALA A 133 22.95 17.63 -9.96
N LEU A 134 23.75 18.56 -9.44
CA LEU A 134 25.04 18.93 -10.02
C LEU A 134 26.06 17.79 -9.91
N SER A 135 26.02 17.06 -8.79
CA SER A 135 26.91 15.94 -8.51
C SER A 135 26.20 14.60 -8.67
N ALA A 136 26.93 13.61 -9.20
CA ALA A 136 26.44 12.24 -9.36
C ALA A 136 25.99 11.60 -8.02
N PHE A 137 26.55 12.07 -6.89
CA PHE A 137 26.22 11.58 -5.55
C PHE A 137 24.88 12.10 -5.03
N ASN A 138 24.39 13.23 -5.56
CA ASN A 138 23.16 13.89 -5.11
C ASN A 138 21.95 13.56 -5.98
N HIS A 139 22.12 12.77 -7.05
CA HIS A 139 21.00 12.20 -7.79
C HIS A 139 20.12 11.33 -6.88
N SER A 140 18.80 11.40 -7.09
CA SER A 140 17.85 10.65 -6.27
C SER A 140 16.53 10.41 -6.98
N TYR A 141 15.56 9.89 -6.24
CA TYR A 141 14.17 9.73 -6.66
C TYR A 141 13.25 10.53 -5.76
N ASN A 142 12.22 11.14 -6.34
CA ASN A 142 10.99 11.36 -5.59
C ASN A 142 10.22 10.04 -5.57
N TYR A 143 9.77 9.61 -4.40
CA TYR A 143 9.14 8.31 -4.21
C TYR A 143 8.28 8.26 -2.95
N ARG A 144 7.38 7.29 -2.95
CA ARG A 144 6.57 6.90 -1.79
C ARG A 144 6.59 5.40 -1.64
N SER A 145 6.73 4.92 -0.42
CA SER A 145 6.71 3.48 -0.15
C SER A 145 6.10 3.19 1.20
N ALA A 146 5.49 2.02 1.33
CA ALA A 146 5.08 1.47 2.62
C ALA A 146 5.56 0.02 2.76
N VAL A 147 5.91 -0.35 3.98
CA VAL A 147 6.22 -1.72 4.38
C VAL A 147 5.35 -2.07 5.58
N LEU A 148 4.62 -3.18 5.52
CA LEU A 148 3.78 -3.71 6.58
C LEU A 148 4.30 -5.08 7.02
N PHE A 149 4.19 -5.37 8.31
CA PHE A 149 4.47 -6.68 8.90
C PHE A 149 3.19 -7.20 9.54
N GLY A 150 2.93 -8.50 9.37
CA GLY A 150 1.72 -9.09 9.90
C GLY A 150 1.69 -10.61 9.79
N HIS A 151 0.54 -11.18 10.13
CA HIS A 151 0.31 -12.62 10.10
C HIS A 151 -0.86 -12.95 9.17
N ALA A 152 -0.57 -13.73 8.13
CA ALA A 152 -1.54 -14.17 7.14
C ALA A 152 -2.24 -15.47 7.58
N THR A 153 -3.57 -15.47 7.58
CA THR A 153 -4.41 -16.64 7.83
C THR A 153 -5.40 -16.86 6.70
N ILE A 154 -5.81 -18.11 6.48
CA ILE A 154 -6.85 -18.42 5.49
C ILE A 154 -8.20 -17.89 5.99
N VAL A 155 -8.95 -17.26 5.09
CA VAL A 155 -10.36 -16.92 5.31
C VAL A 155 -11.21 -18.16 5.05
N GLU A 156 -11.79 -18.71 6.12
CA GLU A 156 -12.64 -19.91 6.08
C GLU A 156 -14.14 -19.56 5.96
N ASP A 157 -14.54 -18.42 6.55
CA ASP A 157 -15.91 -17.91 6.49
C ASP A 157 -16.26 -17.51 5.05
N GLN A 158 -17.42 -17.96 4.57
CA GLN A 158 -17.82 -17.75 3.17
C GLN A 158 -18.22 -16.30 2.90
N ASP A 159 -18.81 -15.62 3.88
CA ASP A 159 -19.24 -14.23 3.74
C ASP A 159 -18.03 -13.29 3.75
N GLU A 160 -17.06 -13.54 4.63
CA GLU A 160 -15.77 -12.82 4.65
C GLU A 160 -14.99 -13.04 3.34
N LYS A 161 -15.04 -14.26 2.80
CA LYS A 161 -14.39 -14.57 1.52
C LYS A 161 -15.04 -13.81 0.36
N LEU A 162 -16.37 -13.75 0.31
CA LEU A 162 -17.09 -12.97 -0.71
C LEU A 162 -16.81 -11.48 -0.56
N TYR A 163 -16.85 -10.94 0.65
CA TYR A 163 -16.46 -9.57 0.96
C TYR A 163 -15.06 -9.25 0.44
N ALA A 164 -14.09 -10.12 0.71
CA ALA A 164 -12.72 -9.91 0.28
C ALA A 164 -12.56 -9.93 -1.24
N LEU A 165 -13.26 -10.81 -1.95
CA LEU A 165 -13.22 -10.87 -3.41
C LEU A 165 -13.87 -9.64 -4.06
N GLU A 166 -14.98 -9.16 -3.49
CA GLU A 166 -15.61 -7.90 -3.90
C GLU A 166 -14.66 -6.71 -3.65
N LEU A 167 -14.12 -6.60 -2.43
CA LEU A 167 -13.18 -5.55 -2.04
C LEU A 167 -11.95 -5.50 -2.96
N ILE A 168 -11.37 -6.67 -3.28
CA ILE A 168 -10.21 -6.74 -4.19
C ILE A 168 -10.60 -6.36 -5.62
N THR A 169 -11.79 -6.77 -6.08
CA THR A 169 -12.26 -6.47 -7.43
C THR A 169 -12.52 -4.98 -7.62
N ASP A 170 -13.22 -4.36 -6.66
CA ASP A 170 -13.48 -2.93 -6.68
C ASP A 170 -12.24 -2.11 -6.34
N GLY A 171 -11.21 -2.75 -5.77
CA GLY A 171 -9.95 -2.10 -5.48
C GLY A 171 -9.13 -1.71 -6.70
N PHE A 172 -9.22 -2.45 -7.81
CA PHE A 172 -8.54 -2.06 -9.05
C PHE A 172 -9.38 -1.14 -9.94
N LEU A 173 -10.71 -1.31 -9.90
CA LEU A 173 -11.65 -0.47 -10.64
C LEU A 173 -12.96 -0.39 -9.83
N PRO A 174 -13.24 0.74 -9.16
CA PRO A 174 -14.42 0.90 -8.33
C PRO A 174 -15.73 0.52 -9.04
N GLY A 175 -16.58 -0.25 -8.38
CA GLY A 175 -17.85 -0.74 -8.92
C GLY A 175 -17.75 -1.88 -9.93
N ARG A 176 -16.54 -2.41 -10.21
CA ARG A 176 -16.33 -3.47 -11.20
C ARG A 176 -17.00 -4.80 -10.82
N TRP A 177 -17.09 -5.12 -9.53
CA TRP A 177 -17.73 -6.32 -9.04
C TRP A 177 -19.18 -6.44 -9.52
N ASN A 178 -19.96 -5.37 -9.30
CA ASN A 178 -21.37 -5.29 -9.71
C ASN A 178 -21.57 -5.15 -11.23
N ASN A 179 -20.51 -4.83 -11.97
CA ASN A 179 -20.49 -4.74 -13.43
C ASN A 179 -19.85 -5.97 -14.10
N THR A 180 -19.91 -7.12 -13.42
CA THR A 180 -19.45 -8.43 -13.89
C THR A 180 -20.56 -9.48 -13.66
N ARG A 181 -20.44 -10.69 -14.25
CA ARG A 181 -21.40 -11.78 -14.03
C ARG A 181 -21.40 -12.22 -12.56
N LEU A 182 -22.55 -12.11 -11.91
CA LEU A 182 -22.78 -12.55 -10.53
C LEU A 182 -23.92 -13.60 -10.45
N PRO A 183 -23.95 -14.45 -9.41
CA PRO A 183 -22.90 -14.64 -8.40
C PRO A 183 -21.71 -15.45 -8.95
N PRO A 184 -20.56 -15.47 -8.25
CA PRO A 184 -19.49 -16.41 -8.55
C PRO A 184 -20.00 -17.86 -8.58
N LEU A 185 -19.48 -18.66 -9.51
CA LEU A 185 -19.80 -20.07 -9.62
C LEU A 185 -19.13 -20.86 -8.49
N GLY A 186 -19.73 -21.97 -8.10
CA GLY A 186 -19.16 -22.84 -7.06
C GLY A 186 -17.72 -23.29 -7.36
N ALA A 187 -17.40 -23.59 -8.63
CA ALA A 187 -16.04 -23.96 -9.04
C ALA A 187 -15.03 -22.81 -8.90
N GLU A 188 -15.44 -21.57 -9.19
CA GLU A 188 -14.62 -20.36 -9.01
C GLU A 188 -14.30 -20.19 -7.51
N MET A 189 -15.32 -20.33 -6.66
CA MET A 189 -15.17 -20.26 -5.21
C MET A 189 -14.28 -21.38 -4.64
N GLN A 190 -14.39 -22.61 -5.15
CA GLN A 190 -13.57 -23.74 -4.70
C GLN A 190 -12.09 -23.61 -5.09
N SER A 191 -11.82 -23.08 -6.28
CA SER A 191 -10.45 -22.92 -6.80
C SER A 191 -9.70 -21.72 -6.22
N THR A 192 -10.42 -20.78 -5.60
CA THR A 192 -9.86 -19.54 -5.06
C THR A 192 -9.74 -19.60 -3.53
N SER A 193 -8.61 -19.18 -2.98
CA SER A 193 -8.42 -18.92 -1.55
C SER A 193 -8.12 -17.45 -1.31
N VAL A 194 -8.48 -16.98 -0.13
CA VAL A 194 -8.18 -15.63 0.35
C VAL A 194 -7.36 -15.76 1.63
N LEU A 195 -6.31 -14.95 1.74
CA LEU A 195 -5.60 -14.72 2.99
C LEU A 195 -6.02 -13.37 3.54
N LYS A 196 -6.28 -13.35 4.85
CA LYS A 196 -6.35 -12.13 5.66
C LYS A 196 -5.02 -11.95 6.36
N VAL A 197 -4.38 -10.81 6.16
CA VAL A 197 -3.17 -10.42 6.88
C VAL A 197 -3.57 -9.45 7.98
N LYS A 198 -3.51 -9.93 9.22
CA LYS A 198 -3.62 -9.05 10.38
C LYS A 198 -2.33 -8.27 10.51
N ILE A 199 -2.41 -6.96 10.32
CA ILE A 199 -1.26 -6.05 10.39
C ILE A 199 -0.85 -5.89 11.86
N GLU A 200 0.46 -6.00 12.12
CA GLU A 200 1.06 -5.82 13.44
C GLU A 200 1.76 -4.46 13.52
N SER A 201 2.52 -4.13 12.48
CA SER A 201 3.22 -2.86 12.37
C SER A 201 3.45 -2.48 10.91
N GLY A 202 3.83 -1.24 10.68
CA GLY A 202 4.20 -0.75 9.37
C GLY A 202 4.98 0.55 9.42
N SER A 203 5.53 0.93 8.27
CA SER A 203 6.14 2.23 8.08
C SER A 203 5.91 2.72 6.66
N ALA A 204 5.92 4.03 6.48
CA ALA A 204 5.98 4.64 5.17
C ALA A 204 7.11 5.67 5.08
N LYS A 205 7.66 5.79 3.88
CA LYS A 205 8.79 6.67 3.57
C LYS A 205 8.48 7.47 2.31
N PHE A 206 8.79 8.76 2.39
CA PHE A 206 8.48 9.75 1.36
C PHE A 206 9.71 10.58 1.08
N ARG A 207 10.03 10.73 -0.21
CA ARG A 207 10.92 11.78 -0.70
C ARG A 207 10.20 12.55 -1.79
N ASP A 208 10.12 13.85 -1.60
CA ASP A 208 9.68 14.82 -2.58
C ASP A 208 10.71 15.95 -2.68
N GLY A 209 10.50 16.81 -3.66
CA GLY A 209 11.24 18.03 -3.89
C GLY A 209 12.42 17.95 -4.84
N GLN A 210 13.14 19.06 -4.91
CA GLN A 210 14.21 19.30 -5.87
C GLN A 210 15.54 18.61 -5.49
N ALA A 211 16.54 18.81 -6.34
CA ALA A 211 17.92 18.48 -5.99
C ALA A 211 18.39 19.35 -4.83
N SER A 212 19.23 18.76 -3.96
CA SER A 212 19.88 19.45 -2.84
C SER A 212 21.37 19.24 -3.02
N ASP A 213 22.01 20.18 -3.72
CA ASP A 213 23.44 20.14 -3.98
C ASP A 213 24.25 20.72 -2.83
N ASP A 214 25.47 20.24 -2.66
CA ASP A 214 26.37 20.71 -1.63
C ASP A 214 26.86 22.12 -1.93
N LYS A 215 27.21 22.87 -0.87
CA LYS A 215 27.66 24.26 -1.00
C LYS A 215 28.81 24.44 -2.01
N HIS A 216 29.77 23.51 -2.02
CA HIS A 216 30.93 23.60 -2.92
C HIS A 216 30.56 23.39 -4.40
N ASP A 217 29.52 22.60 -4.69
CA ASP A 217 28.98 22.44 -6.04
C ASP A 217 28.22 23.70 -6.48
N LEU A 218 27.48 24.32 -5.55
CA LEU A 218 26.79 25.61 -5.77
C LEU A 218 27.76 26.80 -5.92
N GLU A 219 28.99 26.69 -5.44
CA GLU A 219 30.05 27.70 -5.64
C GLU A 219 30.89 27.42 -6.90
N ASN A 220 30.66 26.29 -7.57
CA ASN A 220 31.35 25.90 -8.80
C ASN A 220 30.61 26.41 -10.03
N GLU A 221 31.00 27.60 -10.50
CA GLU A 221 30.44 28.23 -11.71
C GLU A 221 30.54 27.34 -12.96
N THR A 222 31.58 26.50 -13.08
CA THR A 222 31.67 25.60 -14.24
C THR A 222 30.52 24.60 -14.21
N ALA A 223 30.30 23.95 -13.06
CA ALA A 223 29.23 22.98 -12.88
C ALA A 223 27.84 23.62 -13.07
N LEU A 224 27.60 24.79 -12.47
CA LEU A 224 26.33 25.52 -12.61
C LEU A 224 26.01 25.90 -14.07
N ASN A 225 27.04 26.24 -14.86
CA ASN A 225 26.86 26.66 -16.25
C ASN A 225 26.92 25.48 -17.25
N SER A 226 27.35 24.29 -16.84
CA SER A 226 27.46 23.11 -17.71
C SER A 226 26.46 21.99 -17.43
N THR A 227 25.81 22.01 -16.26
CA THR A 227 25.00 20.88 -15.77
C THR A 227 23.57 21.33 -15.49
N TRP A 228 22.60 20.67 -16.12
CA TRP A 228 21.18 20.88 -15.82
C TRP A 228 20.81 20.19 -14.50
N THR A 229 20.07 20.89 -13.64
CA THR A 229 19.47 20.33 -12.43
C THR A 229 17.97 20.52 -12.42
N GLY A 230 17.26 19.61 -11.74
CA GLY A 230 15.82 19.65 -11.65
C GLY A 230 15.23 18.27 -11.41
N VAL A 231 13.93 18.15 -11.63
CA VAL A 231 13.20 16.90 -11.46
C VAL A 231 12.47 16.56 -12.74
N ILE A 232 12.54 15.30 -13.16
CA ILE A 232 11.67 14.74 -14.20
C ILE A 232 10.54 14.01 -13.47
N PRO A 233 9.31 14.57 -13.39
CA PRO A 233 8.19 13.90 -12.75
C PRO A 233 7.83 12.61 -13.49
N ILE A 234 7.49 11.57 -12.75
CA ILE A 234 7.04 10.28 -13.28
C ILE A 234 5.70 9.98 -12.65
N HIS A 235 4.67 9.84 -13.47
CA HIS A 235 3.33 9.50 -13.00
C HIS A 235 2.78 8.34 -13.83
N GLN A 236 2.05 7.45 -13.18
CA GLN A 236 1.32 6.39 -13.87
C GLN A 236 0.10 6.98 -14.57
N THR A 237 -0.14 6.52 -15.80
CA THR A 237 -1.34 6.86 -16.56
C THR A 237 -2.01 5.58 -17.04
N TYR A 238 -3.32 5.48 -16.86
CA TYR A 238 -4.16 4.55 -17.60
C TYR A 238 -4.28 5.05 -19.03
N GLY A 239 -4.15 4.14 -19.99
CA GLY A 239 -4.38 4.42 -21.41
C GLY A 239 -5.82 4.17 -21.82
N ASP A 240 -6.10 4.34 -23.12
CA ASP A 240 -7.41 4.09 -23.70
C ASP A 240 -7.80 2.60 -23.59
N PRO A 241 -9.07 2.28 -23.31
CA PRO A 241 -9.53 0.90 -23.18
C PRO A 241 -9.46 0.18 -24.53
N ILE A 242 -8.81 -0.98 -24.54
CA ILE A 242 -8.77 -1.87 -25.71
C ILE A 242 -9.81 -2.96 -25.50
N ALA A 243 -10.87 -2.95 -26.31
CA ALA A 243 -11.92 -3.95 -26.24
C ALA A 243 -11.41 -5.35 -26.61
N SER A 244 -11.88 -6.38 -25.91
CA SER A 244 -11.66 -7.77 -26.32
C SER A 244 -12.40 -8.07 -27.63
N SER A 245 -11.92 -9.05 -28.38
CA SER A 245 -12.49 -9.42 -29.69
C SER A 245 -13.95 -9.88 -29.65
N TYR A 246 -14.44 -10.28 -28.47
CA TYR A 246 -15.81 -10.74 -28.25
C TYR A 246 -16.67 -9.73 -27.49
N ASN A 247 -16.13 -8.56 -27.13
CA ASN A 247 -16.89 -7.52 -26.47
C ASN A 247 -18.01 -7.01 -27.39
N ARG A 248 -19.19 -6.77 -26.82
CA ARG A 248 -20.39 -6.33 -27.56
C ARG A 248 -21.02 -5.07 -26.99
N VAL A 249 -20.40 -4.47 -25.98
CA VAL A 249 -20.92 -3.30 -25.27
C VAL A 249 -19.89 -2.19 -25.27
N GLU A 250 -20.36 -0.96 -25.11
CA GLU A 250 -19.46 0.19 -24.97
C GLU A 250 -18.70 0.14 -23.64
N PHE A 251 -17.57 0.85 -23.58
CA PHE A 251 -16.83 1.00 -22.34
C PHE A 251 -17.67 1.80 -21.34
N PRO A 252 -17.83 1.34 -20.08
CA PRO A 252 -18.81 1.93 -19.18
C PRO A 252 -18.33 3.29 -18.64
N GLY A 253 -19.25 4.25 -18.57
CA GLY A 253 -18.94 5.64 -18.17
C GLY A 253 -18.26 5.76 -16.81
N TYR A 254 -18.67 4.96 -15.81
CA TYR A 254 -18.05 4.96 -14.47
C TYR A 254 -16.54 4.64 -14.52
N ALA A 255 -16.12 3.80 -15.48
CA ALA A 255 -14.72 3.44 -15.64
C ALA A 255 -13.93 4.53 -16.39
N THR A 256 -14.58 5.25 -17.31
CA THR A 256 -13.99 6.44 -17.95
C THR A 256 -13.73 7.52 -16.93
N GLU A 257 -14.72 7.86 -16.10
CA GLU A 257 -14.60 8.86 -15.03
C GLU A 257 -13.45 8.51 -14.08
N PHE A 258 -13.39 7.26 -13.63
CA PHE A 258 -12.29 6.78 -12.79
C PHE A 258 -10.91 6.94 -13.44
N ILE A 259 -10.78 6.59 -14.73
CA ILE A 259 -9.51 6.72 -15.48
C ILE A 259 -9.08 8.17 -15.59
N GLU A 260 -10.00 9.06 -15.96
CA GLU A 260 -9.72 10.49 -16.13
C GLU A 260 -9.32 11.15 -14.82
N GLU A 261 -10.05 10.88 -13.74
CA GLU A 261 -9.73 11.36 -12.40
C GLU A 261 -8.39 10.82 -11.91
N SER A 262 -8.16 9.50 -12.02
CA SER A 262 -6.91 8.87 -11.60
C SER A 262 -5.70 9.43 -12.35
N ASN A 263 -5.82 9.62 -13.67
CA ASN A 263 -4.75 10.19 -14.49
C ASN A 263 -4.43 11.63 -14.09
N LYS A 264 -5.47 12.44 -13.83
CA LYS A 264 -5.33 13.81 -13.38
C LYS A 264 -4.65 13.87 -12.01
N GLU A 265 -5.14 13.12 -11.04
CA GLU A 265 -4.62 13.09 -9.67
C GLU A 265 -3.17 12.60 -9.62
N ASN A 266 -2.83 11.54 -10.34
CA ASN A 266 -1.47 11.02 -10.41
C ASN A 266 -0.50 12.06 -10.96
N LYS A 267 -0.89 12.76 -12.03
CA LYS A 267 -0.07 13.82 -12.62
C LYS A 267 0.09 15.00 -11.67
N GLU A 268 -1.00 15.51 -11.11
CA GLU A 268 -0.98 16.62 -10.16
C GLU A 268 -0.11 16.32 -8.94
N HIS A 269 -0.21 15.11 -8.39
CA HIS A 269 0.61 14.67 -7.27
C HIS A 269 2.11 14.71 -7.60
N CYS A 270 2.52 14.07 -8.70
CA CYS A 270 3.94 13.93 -9.03
C CYS A 270 4.57 15.26 -9.45
N VAL A 271 3.82 16.12 -10.16
CA VAL A 271 4.26 17.48 -10.49
C VAL A 271 4.43 18.32 -9.21
N LYS A 272 3.44 18.29 -8.31
CA LYS A 272 3.54 19.00 -7.03
C LYS A 272 4.71 18.50 -6.17
N ALA A 273 4.95 17.19 -6.16
CA ALA A 273 6.09 16.60 -5.47
C ALA A 273 7.42 17.09 -6.06
N ALA A 274 7.53 17.22 -7.38
CA ALA A 274 8.70 17.76 -8.06
C ALA A 274 8.93 19.27 -7.81
N GLU A 275 7.84 20.04 -7.70
CA GLU A 275 7.88 21.49 -7.44
C GLU A 275 8.08 21.84 -5.97
N ASN A 276 7.97 20.87 -5.06
CA ASN A 276 8.20 21.12 -3.64
C ASN A 276 9.65 21.60 -3.44
N LYS A 277 9.82 22.86 -3.02
CA LYS A 277 11.17 23.42 -2.83
C LYS A 277 11.86 22.89 -1.57
N GLY A 278 11.16 22.08 -0.76
CA GLY A 278 11.58 21.78 0.60
C GLY A 278 11.51 23.03 1.47
N ASN A 279 11.35 22.84 2.78
CA ASN A 279 11.64 23.88 3.76
C ASN A 279 13.07 23.68 4.28
#